data_AF-A0A0F9KV24-F1
#
_entry.id   AF-A0A0F9KV24-F1
#
_cell.length_a   1.000
_cell.length_b   1.000
_cell.length_c   1.000
_cell.angle_alpha   90.00
_cell.angle_beta   90.00
_cell.angle_gamma   90.00
#
_symmetry.space_group_name_H-M   'P 1'
#
loop_
_entity.id
_entity.type
_entity.pdbx_description
1 polymer ?
#
loop_
_entity_poly.entity_id
_entity_poly.type
_entity_poly.pdbx_seq_one_letter_code
_entity_poly.pdbx_strand_id
1 'polypeptide(L)'
;HHQVIAEGVETTQQGLMLLAMGCELAQGYAIAKPMSVTDFHEWLGTYQADSDWLDFASQHMSAEQTLAELMTLQITHWHARVINNLRSTPDSIQQWPSMDLKKCHFEHWLQQAKKQNLFDNEWLQSMNIAYTELYHEANALKYQFQQQQLENNEVGISELTKRYETIIDLLANRD
;
A
#
# COMPACT_ATOMS: atom_id res chain seq x y z
N HIS A 1 -11.87 16.36 -19.80
CA HIS A 1 -11.28 15.17 -19.19
C HIS A 1 -9.77 15.32 -19.38
N HIS A 2 -9.00 15.56 -18.31
CA HIS A 2 -7.55 15.68 -18.43
C HIS A 2 -6.97 14.28 -18.37
N GLN A 3 -6.17 13.94 -19.36
CA GLN A 3 -5.42 12.69 -19.40
C GLN A 3 -4.26 12.84 -18.41
N VAL A 4 -4.32 12.11 -17.30
CA VAL A 4 -3.31 12.16 -16.24
C VAL A 4 -2.27 11.08 -16.52
N ILE A 5 -0.99 11.45 -16.49
CA ILE A 5 0.14 10.53 -16.62
C ILE A 5 0.86 10.49 -15.28
N ALA A 6 1.05 9.30 -14.73
CA ALA A 6 1.84 9.10 -13.52
C ALA A 6 3.31 8.87 -13.88
N GLU A 7 4.17 9.79 -13.46
CA GLU A 7 5.62 9.68 -13.66
C GLU A 7 6.31 9.10 -12.43
N GLY A 8 7.40 8.36 -12.65
CA GLY A 8 8.22 7.76 -11.58
C GLY A 8 7.73 6.39 -11.10
N VAL A 9 7.07 5.61 -11.95
CA VAL A 9 6.65 4.23 -11.60
C VAL A 9 7.85 3.29 -11.66
N GLU A 10 8.32 2.87 -10.50
CA GLU A 10 9.52 2.05 -10.30
C GLU A 10 9.20 0.61 -9.89
N THR A 11 7.97 0.33 -9.43
CA THR A 11 7.56 -0.99 -8.93
C THR A 11 6.20 -1.44 -9.48
N THR A 12 5.97 -2.76 -9.57
CA THR A 12 4.68 -3.35 -9.95
C THR A 12 3.54 -2.85 -9.06
N GLN A 13 3.78 -2.71 -7.75
CA GLN A 13 2.77 -2.24 -6.79
C GLN A 13 2.34 -0.80 -7.02
N GLN A 14 3.26 0.08 -7.45
CA GLN A 14 2.89 1.45 -7.84
C GLN A 14 1.99 1.44 -9.08
N GLY A 15 2.27 0.58 -10.07
CA GLY A 15 1.43 0.42 -11.25
C GLY A 15 0.03 -0.09 -10.91
N LEU A 16 -0.09 -1.12 -10.07
CA LEU A 16 -1.38 -1.64 -9.60
C LEU A 16 -2.21 -0.57 -8.87
N MET A 17 -1.57 0.21 -8.00
CA MET A 17 -2.23 1.34 -7.31
C MET A 17 -2.76 2.37 -8.31
N LEU A 18 -1.97 2.71 -9.34
CA LEU A 18 -2.37 3.67 -10.37
C LEU A 18 -3.55 3.17 -11.20
N LEU A 19 -3.51 1.91 -11.64
CA LEU A 19 -4.61 1.26 -12.36
C LEU A 19 -5.88 1.24 -11.52
N ALA A 20 -5.78 0.89 -10.24
CA ALA A 20 -6.91 0.93 -9.32
C ALA A 20 -7.46 2.35 -9.11
N MET A 21 -6.63 3.40 -9.20
CA MET A 21 -7.11 4.78 -9.20
C MET A 21 -7.66 5.26 -10.55
N GLY A 22 -7.71 4.39 -11.58
CA GLY A 22 -8.14 4.72 -12.95
C GLY A 22 -7.08 5.50 -13.75
N CYS A 23 -5.83 5.50 -13.30
CA CYS A 23 -4.71 6.05 -14.05
C CYS A 23 -4.08 4.96 -14.92
N GLU A 24 -4.41 4.99 -16.20
CA GLU A 24 -3.97 3.99 -17.19
C GLU A 24 -2.66 4.37 -17.89
N LEU A 25 -2.11 5.56 -17.60
CA LEU A 25 -0.93 6.08 -18.26
C LEU A 25 0.16 6.31 -17.23
N ALA A 26 1.29 5.68 -17.45
CA ALA A 26 2.42 5.75 -16.55
C ALA A 26 3.74 5.82 -17.33
N GLN A 27 4.74 6.40 -16.66
CA GLN A 27 6.13 6.38 -17.08
C GLN A 27 7.01 6.06 -15.88
N GLY A 28 7.97 5.17 -16.07
CA GLY A 28 9.00 4.90 -15.07
C GLY A 28 9.72 3.59 -15.33
N TYR A 29 10.67 3.27 -14.45
CA TYR A 29 11.58 2.15 -14.63
C TYR A 29 10.92 0.77 -14.54
N ALA A 30 9.72 0.68 -13.96
CA ALA A 30 8.91 -0.53 -14.02
C ALA A 30 8.44 -0.85 -15.46
N ILE A 31 8.30 0.16 -16.31
CA ILE A 31 7.87 0.00 -17.72
C ILE A 31 9.10 -0.13 -18.61
N ALA A 32 10.01 0.84 -18.48
CA ALA A 32 11.20 0.92 -19.31
C ALA A 32 12.25 1.82 -18.64
N LYS A 33 13.51 1.38 -18.68
CA LYS A 33 14.64 2.27 -18.39
C LYS A 33 14.94 3.17 -19.61
N PRO A 34 15.58 4.33 -19.42
CA PRO A 34 16.09 5.13 -20.53
C PRO A 34 16.97 4.26 -21.43
N MET A 35 16.71 4.31 -22.72
CA MET A 35 17.36 3.46 -23.72
C MET A 35 17.70 4.24 -24.97
N SER A 36 18.61 3.71 -25.80
CA SER A 36 18.95 4.33 -27.07
C SER A 36 17.84 4.16 -28.10
N VAL A 37 17.91 4.88 -29.21
CA VAL A 37 16.92 4.76 -30.31
C VAL A 37 16.92 3.35 -30.91
N THR A 38 18.09 2.71 -31.00
CA THR A 38 18.20 1.33 -31.51
C THR A 38 17.51 0.35 -30.57
N ASP A 39 17.75 0.46 -29.27
CA ASP A 39 17.16 -0.42 -28.26
C ASP A 39 15.64 -0.19 -28.14
N PHE A 40 15.18 1.04 -28.38
CA PHE A 40 13.76 1.37 -28.38
C PHE A 40 12.99 0.59 -29.45
N HIS A 41 13.53 0.43 -30.65
CA HIS A 41 12.87 -0.33 -31.70
C HIS A 41 12.71 -1.80 -31.34
N GLU A 42 13.74 -2.39 -30.72
CA GLU A 42 13.68 -3.76 -30.21
C GLU A 42 12.67 -3.88 -29.07
N TRP A 43 12.78 -3.01 -28.06
CA TRP A 43 11.87 -2.96 -26.91
C TRP A 43 10.42 -2.82 -27.36
N LEU A 44 10.10 -1.93 -28.30
CA LEU A 44 8.74 -1.73 -28.79
C LEU A 44 8.17 -2.99 -29.44
N GLY A 45 9.00 -3.79 -30.11
CA GLY A 45 8.59 -5.05 -30.74
C GLY A 45 8.40 -6.21 -29.76
N THR A 46 9.03 -6.16 -28.59
CA THR A 46 9.00 -7.24 -27.59
C THR A 46 8.31 -6.86 -26.29
N TYR A 47 7.91 -5.60 -26.13
CA TYR A 47 7.35 -5.10 -24.89
C TYR A 47 6.07 -5.84 -24.54
N GLN A 48 6.04 -6.33 -23.31
CA GLN A 48 4.85 -6.88 -22.68
C GLN A 48 4.70 -6.16 -21.33
N ALA A 49 3.50 -5.64 -21.08
CA ALA A 49 3.18 -5.08 -19.78
C ALA A 49 3.29 -6.17 -18.70
N ASP A 50 3.54 -5.74 -17.46
CA ASP A 50 3.55 -6.62 -16.30
C ASP A 50 2.26 -7.45 -16.25
N SER A 51 2.38 -8.76 -16.03
CA SER A 51 1.24 -9.67 -16.02
C SER A 51 0.23 -9.32 -14.95
N ASP A 52 0.67 -8.85 -13.79
CA ASP A 52 -0.21 -8.49 -12.68
C ASP A 52 -1.05 -7.27 -13.08
N TRP A 53 -0.48 -6.34 -13.86
CA TRP A 53 -1.21 -5.18 -14.39
C TRP A 53 -2.26 -5.58 -15.42
N LEU A 54 -1.92 -6.51 -16.32
CA LEU A 54 -2.85 -7.02 -17.32
C LEU A 54 -4.01 -7.78 -16.66
N ASP A 55 -3.70 -8.65 -15.70
CA ASP A 55 -4.70 -9.42 -14.95
C ASP A 55 -5.61 -8.47 -14.17
N PHE A 56 -5.06 -7.46 -13.51
CA PHE A 56 -5.83 -6.43 -12.82
C PHE A 56 -6.75 -5.65 -13.76
N ALA A 57 -6.23 -5.16 -14.90
CA ALA A 57 -7.00 -4.39 -15.87
C ALA A 57 -8.10 -5.22 -16.57
N SER A 58 -7.91 -6.53 -16.67
CA SER A 58 -8.89 -7.45 -17.25
C SER A 58 -10.09 -7.71 -16.34
N GLN A 59 -9.95 -7.45 -15.04
CA GLN A 59 -11.01 -7.61 -14.06
C GLN A 59 -11.88 -6.34 -13.99
N HIS A 60 -13.19 -6.46 -14.20
CA HIS A 60 -14.13 -5.37 -13.91
C HIS A 60 -14.38 -5.30 -12.41
N MET A 61 -13.47 -4.64 -11.69
CA MET A 61 -13.63 -4.43 -10.26
C MET A 61 -14.69 -3.36 -9.99
N SER A 62 -15.60 -3.63 -9.06
CA SER A 62 -16.49 -2.61 -8.52
C SER A 62 -15.66 -1.55 -7.77
N ALA A 63 -16.22 -0.34 -7.59
CA ALA A 63 -15.55 0.70 -6.81
C ALA A 63 -15.16 0.24 -5.38
N GLU A 64 -15.96 -0.65 -4.80
CA GLU A 64 -15.69 -1.31 -3.52
C GLU A 64 -14.45 -2.21 -3.59
N GLN A 65 -14.40 -3.12 -4.57
CA GLN A 65 -13.26 -4.02 -4.77
C GLN A 65 -11.97 -3.24 -5.03
N THR A 66 -12.05 -2.22 -5.90
CA THR A 66 -10.93 -1.34 -6.22
C THR A 66 -10.40 -0.62 -4.98
N LEU A 67 -11.29 -0.05 -4.16
CA LEU A 67 -10.88 0.65 -2.96
C LEU A 67 -10.25 -0.29 -1.93
N ALA A 68 -10.78 -1.49 -1.79
CA ALA A 68 -10.22 -2.48 -0.89
C ALA A 68 -8.84 -2.99 -1.36
N GLU A 69 -8.62 -3.13 -2.67
CA GLU A 69 -7.32 -3.48 -3.22
C GLU A 69 -6.28 -2.37 -2.98
N LEU A 70 -6.66 -1.11 -3.19
CA LEU A 70 -5.83 0.05 -2.85
C LEU A 70 -5.42 0.04 -1.37
N MET A 71 -6.37 -0.23 -0.48
CA MET A 71 -6.12 -0.35 0.96
C MET A 71 -5.16 -1.49 1.27
N THR A 72 -5.37 -2.68 0.68
CA THR A 72 -4.49 -3.84 0.85
C THR A 72 -3.07 -3.54 0.42
N LEU A 73 -2.87 -3.05 -0.80
CA LEU A 73 -1.54 -2.73 -1.33
C LEU A 73 -0.80 -1.72 -0.45
N GLN A 74 -1.50 -0.67 -0.03
CA GLN A 74 -0.91 0.39 0.79
C GLN A 74 -0.53 -0.11 2.18
N ILE A 75 -1.40 -0.88 2.85
CA ILE A 75 -1.14 -1.35 4.21
C ILE A 75 -0.10 -2.46 4.24
N THR A 76 -0.09 -3.36 3.24
CA THR A 76 0.95 -4.39 3.09
C THR A 76 2.33 -3.75 2.91
N HIS A 77 2.45 -2.75 2.02
CA HIS A 77 3.71 -2.05 1.82
C HIS A 77 4.17 -1.30 3.08
N TRP A 78 3.25 -0.62 3.76
CA TRP A 78 3.53 0.08 5.01
C TRP A 78 4.01 -0.88 6.10
N HIS A 79 3.29 -1.99 6.30
CA HIS A 79 3.60 -3.00 7.33
C HIS A 79 4.97 -3.63 7.09
N ALA A 80 5.27 -4.04 5.85
CA ALA A 80 6.57 -4.59 5.50
C ALA A 80 7.73 -3.62 5.83
N ARG A 81 7.56 -2.33 5.55
CA ARG A 81 8.56 -1.30 5.90
C ARG A 81 8.72 -1.11 7.40
N VAL A 82 7.62 -1.11 8.17
CA VAL A 82 7.68 -1.01 9.64
C VAL A 82 8.43 -2.20 10.22
N ILE A 83 8.08 -3.42 9.83
CA ILE A 83 8.70 -4.66 10.34
C ILE A 83 10.18 -4.72 9.98
N ASN A 84 10.54 -4.40 8.73
CA ASN A 84 11.94 -4.35 8.31
C ASN A 84 12.75 -3.34 9.14
N ASN A 85 12.18 -2.18 9.44
CA ASN A 85 12.84 -1.18 10.29
C ASN A 85 13.00 -1.67 11.74
N LEU A 86 11.97 -2.28 12.33
CA LEU A 86 12.01 -2.81 13.70
C LEU A 86 13.01 -3.97 13.87
N ARG A 87 13.28 -4.72 12.80
CA ARG A 87 14.29 -5.80 12.76
C ARG A 87 15.69 -5.33 12.37
N SER A 88 15.83 -4.07 11.97
CA SER A 88 17.11 -3.46 11.60
C SER A 88 17.81 -2.85 12.81
N THR A 89 19.06 -2.40 12.63
CA THR A 89 19.72 -1.54 13.63
C THR A 89 19.28 -0.08 13.48
N PRO A 90 19.21 0.72 14.55
CA PRO A 90 18.83 2.14 14.46
C PRO A 90 19.66 2.93 13.43
N ASP A 91 20.97 2.65 13.36
CA ASP A 91 21.89 3.35 12.47
C ASP A 91 21.69 3.01 10.98
N SER A 92 21.01 1.91 10.66
CA SER A 92 20.77 1.48 9.26
C SER A 92 19.43 1.98 8.70
N ILE A 93 18.58 2.63 9.49
CA ILE A 93 17.27 3.09 9.04
C ILE A 93 17.41 4.46 8.36
N GLN A 94 17.17 4.51 7.04
CA GLN A 94 17.12 5.78 6.31
C GLN A 94 15.83 6.56 6.59
N GLN A 95 14.67 5.90 6.54
CA GLN A 95 13.38 6.56 6.76
C GLN A 95 12.30 5.58 7.25
N TRP A 96 11.52 6.02 8.24
CA TRP A 96 10.27 5.36 8.60
C TRP A 96 9.18 5.64 7.56
N PRO A 97 8.26 4.69 7.29
CA PRO A 97 7.02 5.04 6.60
C PRO A 97 6.24 6.08 7.40
N SER A 98 5.20 6.70 6.81
CA SER A 98 4.37 7.66 7.55
C SER A 98 3.77 6.99 8.78
N MET A 99 4.12 7.46 9.98
CA MET A 99 3.62 6.93 11.26
C MET A 99 2.43 7.73 11.80
N ASP A 100 1.94 8.69 11.02
CA ASP A 100 0.83 9.56 11.37
C ASP A 100 -0.43 9.08 10.64
N LEU A 101 -1.39 8.56 11.40
CA LEU A 101 -2.66 8.06 10.87
C LEU A 101 -3.42 9.14 10.09
N LYS A 102 -3.34 10.41 10.51
CA LYS A 102 -4.04 11.52 9.82
C LYS A 102 -3.41 11.87 8.48
N LYS A 103 -2.13 11.53 8.30
CA LYS A 103 -1.40 11.76 7.04
C LYS A 103 -1.43 10.56 6.12
N CYS A 104 -1.92 9.41 6.58
CA CYS A 104 -2.10 8.27 5.69
C CYS A 104 -3.38 8.43 4.85
N HIS A 105 -3.43 7.77 3.69
CA HIS A 105 -4.56 7.88 2.76
C HIS A 105 -5.86 7.25 3.30
N PHE A 106 -5.76 6.48 4.39
CA PHE A 106 -6.87 5.75 4.99
C PHE A 106 -8.08 6.60 5.35
N GLU A 107 -7.91 7.73 6.03
CA GLU A 107 -9.06 8.58 6.41
C GLU A 107 -9.81 9.09 5.17
N HIS A 108 -9.08 9.45 4.11
CA HIS A 108 -9.67 9.88 2.85
C HIS A 108 -10.44 8.75 2.18
N TRP A 109 -9.88 7.54 2.17
CA TRP A 109 -10.52 6.35 1.62
C TRP A 109 -11.76 5.93 2.40
N LEU A 110 -11.76 5.99 3.74
CA LEU A 110 -12.97 5.75 4.53
C LEU A 110 -14.06 6.78 4.25
N GLN A 111 -13.70 8.06 4.12
CA GLN A 111 -14.68 9.10 3.76
C GLN A 111 -15.24 8.89 2.35
N GLN A 112 -14.40 8.46 1.41
CA GLN A 112 -14.82 8.11 0.05
C GLN A 112 -15.76 6.90 0.05
N ALA A 113 -15.40 5.82 0.77
CA ALA A 113 -16.23 4.64 0.93
C ALA A 113 -17.60 4.98 1.49
N LYS A 114 -17.65 5.79 2.56
CA LYS A 114 -18.89 6.26 3.17
C LYS A 114 -19.72 7.09 2.19
N LYS A 115 -19.10 8.02 1.46
CA LYS A 115 -19.80 8.89 0.49
C LYS A 115 -20.42 8.09 -0.66
N GLN A 116 -19.77 7.01 -1.08
CA GLN A 116 -20.22 6.17 -2.19
C GLN A 116 -21.05 4.97 -1.72
N ASN A 117 -21.30 4.82 -0.41
CA ASN A 117 -21.96 3.66 0.21
C ASN A 117 -21.33 2.33 -0.23
N LEU A 118 -19.99 2.25 -0.26
CA LEU A 118 -19.27 1.04 -0.70
C LEU A 118 -19.25 -0.05 0.37
N PHE A 119 -19.24 0.34 1.64
CA PHE A 119 -19.26 -0.58 2.78
C PHE A 119 -20.30 -0.12 3.79
N ASP A 120 -20.81 -1.06 4.60
CA ASP A 120 -21.73 -0.72 5.67
C ASP A 120 -21.04 0.05 6.83
N ASN A 121 -21.85 0.58 7.75
CA ASN A 121 -21.34 1.38 8.85
C ASN A 121 -20.57 0.56 9.90
N GLU A 122 -20.86 -0.73 10.05
CA GLU A 122 -20.19 -1.62 11.01
C GLU A 122 -18.78 -1.94 10.52
N TRP A 123 -18.63 -2.24 9.22
CA TRP A 123 -17.35 -2.40 8.55
C TRP A 123 -16.52 -1.12 8.63
N LEU A 124 -17.10 0.04 8.32
CA LEU A 124 -16.39 1.33 8.41
C LEU A 124 -15.86 1.62 9.83
N GLN A 125 -16.65 1.29 10.86
CA GLN A 125 -16.23 1.44 12.26
C GLN A 125 -15.13 0.46 12.62
N SER A 126 -15.28 -0.82 12.26
CA SER A 126 -14.30 -1.88 12.50
C SER A 126 -12.97 -1.53 11.84
N MET A 127 -13.00 -1.03 10.60
CA MET A 127 -11.81 -0.56 9.92
C MET A 127 -11.12 0.58 10.64
N ASN A 128 -11.88 1.60 11.04
CA ASN A 128 -11.32 2.75 11.73
C ASN A 128 -10.64 2.35 13.05
N ILE A 129 -11.25 1.44 13.81
CA ILE A 129 -10.68 0.90 15.05
C ILE A 129 -9.39 0.13 14.75
N ALA A 130 -9.43 -0.81 13.81
CA ALA A 130 -8.28 -1.66 13.49
C ALA A 130 -7.05 -0.85 13.03
N TYR A 131 -7.24 0.15 12.15
CA TYR A 131 -6.15 1.04 11.74
C TYR A 131 -5.63 1.90 12.90
N THR A 132 -6.51 2.41 13.76
CA THR A 132 -6.11 3.21 14.92
C THR A 132 -5.23 2.39 15.85
N GLU A 133 -5.64 1.16 16.14
CA GLU A 133 -4.88 0.24 16.99
C GLU A 133 -3.55 -0.17 16.36
N LEU A 134 -3.52 -0.48 15.06
CA LEU A 134 -2.29 -0.81 14.33
C LEU A 134 -1.27 0.34 14.41
N TYR A 135 -1.70 1.57 14.12
CA TYR A 135 -0.81 2.73 14.16
C TYR A 135 -0.36 3.07 15.58
N HIS A 136 -1.23 2.90 16.59
CA HIS A 136 -0.86 3.08 17.98
C HIS A 136 0.25 2.10 18.40
N GLU A 137 0.08 0.81 18.11
CA GLU A 137 1.07 -0.24 18.37
C GLU A 137 2.40 0.06 17.67
N ALA A 138 2.37 0.36 16.38
CA ALA A 138 3.57 0.64 15.61
C ALA A 138 4.33 1.88 16.12
N ASN A 139 3.61 2.91 16.58
CA ASN A 139 4.24 4.09 17.19
C ASN A 139 4.88 3.76 18.54
N ALA A 140 4.24 2.92 19.35
CA ALA A 140 4.80 2.47 20.63
C ALA A 140 6.09 1.67 20.41
N LEU A 141 6.08 0.73 19.47
CA LEU A 141 7.26 -0.07 19.10
C LEU A 141 8.38 0.79 18.53
N LYS A 142 8.06 1.72 17.63
CA LYS A 142 9.04 2.68 17.12
C LYS A 142 9.69 3.48 18.26
N TYR A 143 8.91 3.95 19.22
CA TYR A 143 9.45 4.69 20.36
C TYR A 143 10.38 3.82 21.21
N GLN A 144 9.98 2.61 21.57
CA GLN A 144 10.83 1.66 22.31
C GLN A 144 12.13 1.34 21.57
N PHE A 145 12.03 1.10 20.26
CA PHE A 145 13.16 0.85 19.37
C PHE A 145 14.16 2.01 19.37
N GLN A 146 13.68 3.26 19.30
CA GLN A 146 14.53 4.46 19.36
C GLN A 146 15.22 4.64 20.72
N GLN A 147 14.59 4.17 21.80
CA GLN A 147 15.15 4.20 23.15
C GLN A 147 16.08 3.01 23.44
N GLN A 148 16.40 2.18 22.43
CA GLN A 148 17.22 0.96 22.54
C GLN A 148 16.67 -0.07 23.54
N GLN A 149 15.37 0.00 23.85
CA GLN A 149 14.68 -0.95 24.70
C GLN A 149 14.22 -2.13 23.82
N LEU A 150 15.15 -3.05 23.53
CA LEU A 150 14.90 -4.20 22.65
C LEU A 150 14.30 -5.42 23.38
N GLU A 151 14.18 -5.35 24.70
CA GLU A 151 13.54 -6.40 25.49
C GLU A 151 12.06 -6.52 25.05
N ASN A 152 11.69 -7.70 24.53
CA ASN A 152 10.37 -8.04 23.98
C ASN A 152 10.02 -7.52 22.57
N ASN A 153 11.00 -7.05 21.79
CA ASN A 153 10.75 -6.56 20.41
C ASN A 153 10.02 -7.58 19.53
N GLU A 154 10.40 -8.86 19.58
CA GLU A 154 9.74 -9.92 18.79
C GLU A 154 8.29 -10.19 19.22
N VAL A 155 7.96 -10.01 20.51
CA VAL A 155 6.57 -10.13 21.00
C VAL A 155 5.73 -8.99 20.44
N GLY A 156 6.23 -7.77 20.53
CA GLY A 156 5.56 -6.59 19.98
C GLY A 156 5.40 -6.66 18.46
N ILE A 157 6.43 -7.11 17.73
CA ILE A 157 6.36 -7.38 16.29
C ILE A 157 5.26 -8.39 15.97
N SER A 158 5.15 -9.48 16.75
CA SER A 158 4.09 -10.47 16.56
C SER A 158 2.69 -9.88 16.81
N GLU A 159 2.51 -9.07 17.84
CA GLU A 159 1.24 -8.38 18.12
C GLU A 159 0.88 -7.38 17.01
N LEU A 160 1.85 -6.64 16.50
CA LEU A 160 1.66 -5.75 15.36
C LEU A 160 1.23 -6.52 14.11
N THR A 161 1.86 -7.67 13.82
CA THR A 161 1.48 -8.53 12.69
C THR A 161 0.04 -9.04 12.82
N LYS A 162 -0.40 -9.42 14.04
CA LYS A 162 -1.80 -9.81 14.27
C LYS A 162 -2.79 -8.68 13.98
N ARG A 163 -2.47 -7.44 14.39
CA ARG A 163 -3.32 -6.26 14.08
C ARG A 163 -3.38 -5.99 12.58
N TYR A 164 -2.27 -6.21 11.87
CA TYR A 164 -2.24 -6.14 10.42
C TYR A 164 -3.12 -7.22 9.78
N GLU A 165 -3.04 -8.47 10.26
CA GLU A 165 -3.88 -9.58 9.79
C GLU A 165 -5.37 -9.28 9.98
N THR A 166 -5.78 -8.70 11.11
CA THR A 166 -7.17 -8.25 11.31
C THR A 166 -7.65 -7.30 10.21
N ILE A 167 -6.78 -6.38 9.75
CA ILE A 167 -7.14 -5.46 8.66
C ILE A 167 -7.27 -6.22 7.34
N ILE A 168 -6.33 -7.13 7.05
CA ILE A 168 -6.38 -7.97 5.85
C ILE A 168 -7.64 -8.84 5.84
N ASP A 169 -8.03 -9.41 6.97
CA ASP A 169 -9.23 -10.24 7.10
C ASP A 169 -10.51 -9.43 6.90
N LEU A 170 -10.58 -8.20 7.45
CA LEU A 170 -11.69 -7.28 7.22
C LEU A 170 -11.75 -6.81 5.76
N LEU A 171 -10.58 -6.63 5.12
CA LEU A 171 -10.51 -6.34 3.70
C LEU A 171 -10.89 -7.56 2.88
N ALA A 172 -10.60 -8.80 3.28
CA ALA A 172 -10.95 -10.00 2.50
C ALA A 172 -12.43 -10.38 2.64
N ASN A 173 -12.99 -10.27 3.84
CA ASN A 173 -14.36 -10.65 4.19
C ASN A 173 -15.24 -9.39 4.31
N ARG A 174 -15.65 -8.87 3.16
CA ARG A 174 -16.40 -7.60 3.01
C ARG A 174 -17.93 -7.76 3.07
N ASP A 175 -18.41 -8.97 3.39
CA ASP A 175 -19.82 -9.36 3.41
C ASP A 175 -20.57 -8.93 4.68
#